data_AF-A0A960D7Q2-F1
#
_entry.id   AF-A0A960D7Q2-F1
#
_cell.length_a   1.000
_cell.length_b   1.000
_cell.length_c   1.000
_cell.angle_alpha   90.00
_cell.angle_beta   90.00
_cell.angle_gamma   90.00
#
_symmetry.space_group_name_H-M   'P 1'
#
loop_
_entity.id
_entity.type
_entity.pdbx_description
1 polymer ?
#
loop_
_entity_poly.entity_id
_entity_poly.type
_entity_poly.pdbx_seq_one_letter_code
_entity_poly.pdbx_strand_id
1 'polypeptide(L)'
;MSAKTSEQSVLMDRGGRWGDRIFRSIAVGSGALIIAAIALMGLFLLIRAIPSLRANEANFITSTEFNTTDPDNLRFGIAELFQVTVLSSVFALIIAVPIAVGIAAFLTNYAPRGLARPFAVLVDLLAAVPSIVFGLWGIFVLAPWLEPVSRFLNDNLGWFFLFADGNVSLSGGGTIFTAGIVLAVMIL
;
A
#
# COMPACT_ATOMS: atom_id res chain seq x y z
N MET A 1 -48.57 -16.15 -42.28
CA MET A 1 -47.13 -15.88 -42.11
C MET A 1 -46.70 -15.61 -40.65
N SER A 2 -47.60 -15.66 -39.66
CA SER A 2 -47.32 -15.22 -38.26
C SER A 2 -47.05 -16.35 -37.24
N ALA A 3 -47.23 -17.62 -37.60
CA ALA A 3 -47.12 -18.74 -36.64
C ALA A 3 -45.70 -19.34 -36.55
N LYS A 4 -44.85 -19.14 -37.57
CA LYS A 4 -43.49 -19.71 -37.62
C LYS A 4 -42.48 -18.96 -36.74
N THR A 5 -42.75 -17.69 -36.43
CA THR A 5 -41.86 -16.82 -35.64
C THR A 5 -41.96 -17.11 -34.14
N SER A 6 -43.13 -17.53 -33.64
CA SER A 6 -43.33 -17.84 -32.21
C SER A 6 -42.75 -19.19 -31.79
N GLU A 7 -42.69 -20.18 -32.69
CA GLU A 7 -42.04 -21.46 -32.38
C GLU A 7 -40.51 -21.34 -32.36
N GLN A 8 -39.93 -20.45 -33.17
CA GLN A 8 -38.48 -20.24 -33.17
C GLN A 8 -37.97 -19.48 -31.93
N SER A 9 -38.78 -18.59 -31.32
CA SER A 9 -38.40 -17.90 -30.08
C SER A 9 -38.42 -18.80 -28.84
N VAL A 10 -39.25 -19.85 -28.83
CA VAL A 10 -39.38 -20.79 -27.70
C VAL A 10 -38.21 -21.79 -27.64
N LEU A 11 -37.53 -22.05 -28.76
CA LEU A 11 -36.41 -23.00 -28.82
C LEU A 11 -35.04 -22.40 -28.51
N MET A 12 -34.90 -21.07 -28.41
CA MET A 12 -33.63 -20.41 -28.08
C MET A 12 -33.43 -20.07 -26.59
N ASP A 13 -34.44 -20.25 -25.73
CA ASP A 13 -34.39 -19.77 -24.32
C ASP A 13 -34.26 -20.87 -23.24
N ARG A 14 -34.01 -22.12 -23.65
CA ARG A 14 -33.89 -23.26 -22.70
C ARG A 14 -32.46 -23.70 -22.39
N GLY A 15 -31.46 -23.24 -23.15
CA GLY A 15 -30.05 -23.63 -23.01
C GLY A 15 -29.19 -22.79 -22.05
N GLY A 16 -29.60 -21.56 -21.70
CA GLY A 16 -28.77 -20.63 -20.91
C GLY A 16 -28.91 -20.72 -19.38
N ARG A 17 -30.03 -21.23 -18.88
CA ARG A 17 -30.39 -21.14 -17.44
C ARG A 17 -29.53 -21.99 -16.49
N TRP A 18 -28.92 -23.06 -16.99
CA TRP A 18 -28.05 -23.94 -16.19
C TRP A 18 -26.63 -23.42 -16.14
N GLY A 19 -26.08 -22.97 -17.27
CA GLY A 19 -24.77 -22.33 -17.35
C GLY A 19 -24.72 -21.08 -16.47
N ASP A 20 -25.72 -20.22 -16.57
CA ASP A 20 -25.81 -19.00 -15.77
C ASP A 20 -25.90 -19.28 -14.27
N ARG A 21 -26.59 -20.36 -13.88
CA ARG A 21 -26.72 -20.74 -12.46
C ARG A 21 -25.42 -21.32 -11.91
N ILE A 22 -24.72 -22.16 -12.67
CA ILE A 22 -23.42 -22.71 -12.28
C ILE A 22 -22.40 -21.57 -12.17
N PHE A 23 -22.33 -20.71 -13.19
CA PHE A 23 -21.46 -19.55 -13.20
C PHE A 23 -21.74 -18.63 -12.00
N ARG A 24 -23.02 -18.32 -11.74
CA ARG A 24 -23.42 -17.51 -10.59
C ARG A 24 -23.01 -18.16 -9.26
N SER A 25 -23.21 -19.47 -9.10
CA SER A 25 -22.84 -20.17 -7.87
C SER A 25 -21.33 -20.20 -7.65
N ILE A 26 -20.53 -20.40 -8.71
CA ILE A 26 -19.06 -20.36 -8.62
C ILE A 26 -18.58 -18.94 -8.31
N ALA A 27 -19.13 -17.93 -8.98
CA ALA A 27 -18.78 -16.53 -8.72
C ALA A 27 -19.12 -16.11 -7.29
N VAL A 28 -20.32 -16.43 -6.81
CA VAL A 28 -20.75 -16.14 -5.43
C VAL A 28 -19.95 -16.96 -4.42
N GLY A 29 -19.67 -18.24 -4.70
CA GLY A 29 -18.85 -19.10 -3.85
C GLY A 29 -17.41 -18.61 -3.73
N SER A 30 -16.80 -18.16 -4.84
CA SER A 30 -15.47 -17.56 -4.86
C SER A 30 -15.42 -16.26 -4.05
N GLY A 31 -16.39 -15.36 -4.25
CA GLY A 31 -16.50 -14.14 -3.46
C GLY A 31 -16.69 -14.42 -1.97
N ALA A 32 -17.58 -15.35 -1.62
CA ALA A 32 -17.81 -15.77 -0.24
C ALA A 32 -16.55 -16.38 0.39
N LEU A 33 -15.80 -17.19 -0.37
CA LEU A 33 -14.54 -17.77 0.08
C LEU A 33 -13.48 -16.70 0.36
N ILE A 34 -13.36 -15.67 -0.49
CA ILE A 34 -12.44 -14.55 -0.27
C ILE A 34 -12.81 -13.79 1.00
N ILE A 35 -14.09 -13.47 1.18
CA ILE A 35 -14.58 -12.78 2.38
C ILE A 35 -14.32 -13.64 3.62
N ALA A 36 -14.61 -14.93 3.57
CA ALA A 36 -14.34 -15.87 4.66
C ALA A 36 -12.85 -15.95 4.98
N ALA A 37 -11.98 -16.00 3.97
CA ALA A 37 -10.53 -16.01 4.16
C ALA A 37 -10.04 -14.73 4.85
N ILE A 38 -10.52 -13.56 4.42
CA ILE A 38 -10.19 -12.26 5.05
C ILE A 38 -10.66 -12.23 6.50
N ALA A 39 -11.89 -12.67 6.77
CA ALA A 39 -12.45 -12.73 8.12
C ALA A 39 -11.66 -13.68 9.03
N LEU A 40 -11.29 -14.86 8.52
CA LEU A 40 -10.47 -15.83 9.25
C LEU A 40 -9.06 -15.32 9.51
N MET A 41 -8.43 -14.63 8.54
CA MET A 41 -7.14 -13.98 8.75
C MET A 41 -7.24 -12.92 9.86
N GLY A 42 -8.26 -12.06 9.83
CA GLY A 42 -8.52 -11.08 10.88
C GLY A 42 -8.71 -11.73 12.26
N LEU A 43 -9.54 -12.76 12.34
CA LEU A 43 -9.79 -13.50 13.58
C LEU A 43 -8.50 -14.15 14.12
N PHE A 44 -7.72 -14.78 13.24
CA PHE A 44 -6.46 -15.41 13.60
C PHE A 44 -5.44 -14.40 14.15
N LEU A 45 -5.32 -13.23 13.53
CA LEU A 45 -4.46 -12.14 14.01
C LEU A 45 -4.92 -11.62 15.37
N LEU A 46 -6.24 -11.46 15.58
CA LEU A 46 -6.78 -11.04 16.88
C LEU A 46 -6.46 -12.04 18.00
N ILE A 47 -6.66 -13.34 17.74
CA ILE A 47 -6.35 -14.39 18.73
C ILE A 47 -4.86 -14.37 19.10
N ARG A 48 -3.97 -14.16 18.11
CA ARG A 48 -2.52 -14.05 18.35
C ARG A 48 -2.11 -12.75 19.04
N ALA A 49 -2.84 -11.66 18.84
CA ALA A 49 -2.52 -10.37 19.45
C ALA A 49 -2.85 -10.32 20.95
N ILE A 50 -3.90 -11.00 21.41
CA ILE A 50 -4.33 -11.00 22.83
C ILE A 50 -3.21 -11.34 23.81
N PRO A 51 -2.46 -12.45 23.69
CA PRO A 51 -1.41 -12.78 24.65
C PRO A 51 -0.30 -11.72 24.67
N SER A 52 0.10 -11.18 23.53
CA SER A 52 1.09 -10.11 23.44
C SER A 52 0.61 -8.81 24.10
N LEU A 53 -0.67 -8.45 23.92
CA LEU A 53 -1.25 -7.25 24.54
C LEU A 53 -1.41 -7.39 26.06
N ARG A 54 -1.65 -8.61 26.56
CA ARG A 54 -1.76 -8.88 28.00
C ARG A 54 -0.41 -8.86 28.71
N ALA A 55 0.66 -9.24 28.01
CA ALA A 55 2.02 -9.21 28.53
C ALA A 55 2.70 -7.84 28.35
N ASN A 56 2.00 -6.85 27.77
CA ASN A 56 2.54 -5.51 27.57
C ASN A 56 2.47 -4.70 28.87
N GLU A 57 3.62 -4.26 29.35
CA GLU A 57 3.79 -3.43 30.55
C GLU A 57 3.70 -1.92 30.23
N ALA A 58 3.59 -1.55 28.95
CA ALA A 58 3.42 -0.18 28.50
C ALA A 58 1.96 0.14 28.11
N ASN A 59 1.61 1.42 28.06
CA ASN A 59 0.31 1.83 27.52
C ASN A 59 0.32 1.64 25.99
N PHE A 60 -0.45 0.67 25.50
CA PHE A 60 -0.52 0.33 24.07
C PHE A 60 -0.86 1.53 23.17
N ILE A 61 -1.68 2.49 23.63
CA ILE A 61 -2.15 3.60 22.80
C ILE A 61 -1.16 4.76 22.79
N THR A 62 -0.58 5.10 23.94
CA THR A 62 0.22 6.33 24.09
C THR A 62 1.72 6.08 24.16
N SER A 63 2.17 4.85 24.38
CA SER A 63 3.59 4.55 24.46
C SER A 63 4.25 4.72 23.09
N THR A 64 5.38 5.42 23.08
CA THR A 64 6.30 5.54 21.94
C THR A 64 7.48 4.60 22.07
N GLU A 65 7.49 3.74 23.09
CA GLU A 65 8.54 2.73 23.23
C GLU A 65 8.16 1.47 22.45
N PHE A 66 9.16 0.85 21.83
CA PHE A 66 9.05 -0.44 21.15
C PHE A 66 10.22 -1.35 21.56
N ASN A 67 10.08 -1.98 22.73
CA ASN A 67 11.00 -2.98 23.26
C ASN A 67 10.29 -4.34 23.35
N THR A 68 10.61 -5.22 22.40
CA THR A 68 10.15 -6.62 22.37
C THR A 68 11.30 -7.62 22.54
N THR A 69 12.48 -7.14 22.97
CA THR A 69 13.69 -7.96 23.09
C THR A 69 13.69 -8.77 24.38
N ASP A 70 13.04 -8.26 25.44
CA ASP A 70 12.83 -8.96 26.70
C ASP A 70 11.40 -9.55 26.75
N PRO A 71 11.24 -10.89 26.64
CA PRO A 71 9.92 -11.54 26.69
C PRO A 71 9.18 -11.35 28.02
N ASP A 72 9.92 -11.11 29.11
CA ASP A 72 9.34 -10.94 30.45
C ASP A 72 8.97 -9.47 30.74
N ASN A 73 9.44 -8.53 29.91
CA ASN A 73 9.14 -7.09 30.02
C ASN A 73 8.81 -6.50 28.65
N LEU A 74 7.74 -6.96 28.01
CA LEU A 74 7.30 -6.40 26.74
C LEU A 74 6.80 -4.96 26.94
N ARG A 75 7.36 -4.01 26.20
CA ARG A 75 6.95 -2.60 26.23
C ARG A 75 6.78 -2.11 24.81
N PHE A 76 5.55 -2.09 24.31
CA PHE A 76 5.26 -1.61 22.96
C PHE A 76 4.01 -0.73 22.94
N GLY A 77 3.98 0.25 22.04
CA GLY A 77 2.81 1.06 21.77
C GLY A 77 2.65 1.41 20.30
N ILE A 78 1.45 1.84 19.92
CA ILE A 78 1.09 2.18 18.55
C ILE A 78 1.36 3.65 18.23
N ALA A 79 1.59 4.52 19.23
CA ALA A 79 1.70 5.96 19.02
C ALA A 79 2.81 6.32 18.02
N GLU A 80 3.99 5.74 18.20
CA GLU A 80 5.13 5.97 17.30
C GLU A 80 4.88 5.40 15.89
N LEU A 81 4.37 4.17 15.78
CA LEU A 81 4.04 3.55 14.50
C LEU A 81 2.97 4.34 13.74
N PHE A 82 1.96 4.84 14.47
CA PHE A 82 0.92 5.68 13.92
C PHE A 82 1.49 7.02 13.43
N GLN A 83 2.36 7.65 14.21
CA GLN A 83 3.03 8.88 13.81
C GLN A 83 3.88 8.66 12.54
N VAL A 84 4.75 7.65 12.52
CA VAL A 84 5.59 7.36 11.35
C VAL A 84 4.76 7.09 10.10
N THR A 85 3.68 6.30 10.20
CA THR A 85 2.81 5.98 9.06
C THR A 85 2.03 7.18 8.54
N VAL A 86 1.44 7.98 9.41
CA VAL A 86 0.68 9.18 9.02
C VAL A 86 1.61 10.22 8.39
N LEU A 87 2.76 10.48 9.01
CA LEU A 87 3.62 11.56 8.53
C LEU A 87 4.36 11.18 7.25
N SER A 88 4.82 9.94 7.12
CA SER A 88 5.40 9.45 5.87
C SER A 88 4.39 9.44 4.72
N SER A 89 3.13 9.04 4.97
CA SER A 89 2.08 9.05 3.94
C SER A 89 1.66 10.45 3.53
N VAL A 90 1.49 11.38 4.48
CA VAL A 90 1.17 12.79 4.18
C VAL A 90 2.30 13.43 3.37
N PHE A 91 3.56 13.23 3.78
CA PHE A 91 4.71 13.75 3.06
C PHE A 91 4.81 13.16 1.64
N ALA A 92 4.61 11.85 1.51
CA ALA A 92 4.58 11.17 0.22
C ALA A 92 3.49 11.75 -0.71
N LEU A 93 2.28 11.97 -0.20
CA LEU A 93 1.17 12.55 -0.97
C LEU A 93 1.45 13.98 -1.41
N ILE A 94 2.03 14.82 -0.53
CA ILE A 94 2.37 16.21 -0.86
C ILE A 94 3.30 16.29 -2.07
N ILE A 95 4.22 15.32 -2.21
CA ILE A 95 5.18 15.27 -3.32
C ILE A 95 4.56 14.55 -4.53
N ALA A 96 4.00 13.37 -4.34
CA ALA A 96 3.56 12.50 -5.42
C ALA A 96 2.36 13.06 -6.17
N VAL A 97 1.36 13.63 -5.46
CA VAL A 97 0.13 14.13 -6.09
C VAL A 97 0.40 15.22 -7.13
N PRO A 98 1.11 16.34 -6.84
CA PRO A 98 1.35 17.37 -7.85
C PRO A 98 2.19 16.85 -9.03
N ILE A 99 3.14 15.96 -8.78
CA ILE A 99 3.97 15.36 -9.82
C ILE A 99 3.13 14.42 -10.71
N ALA A 100 2.35 13.53 -10.13
CA ALA A 100 1.46 12.60 -10.85
C ALA A 100 0.45 13.35 -11.71
N VAL A 101 -0.19 14.39 -11.16
CA VAL A 101 -1.12 15.24 -11.89
C VAL A 101 -0.40 15.97 -13.03
N GLY A 102 0.82 16.47 -12.80
CA GLY A 102 1.65 17.09 -13.82
C GLY A 102 2.00 16.15 -14.97
N ILE A 103 2.42 14.91 -14.67
CA ILE A 103 2.71 13.87 -15.67
C ILE A 103 1.44 13.52 -16.45
N ALA A 104 0.32 13.29 -15.77
CA ALA A 104 -0.95 12.95 -16.41
C ALA A 104 -1.45 14.06 -17.34
N ALA A 105 -1.37 15.33 -16.90
CA ALA A 105 -1.76 16.48 -17.70
C ALA A 105 -0.83 16.67 -18.92
N PHE A 106 0.48 16.48 -18.74
CA PHE A 106 1.45 16.55 -19.83
C PHE A 106 1.20 15.46 -20.88
N LEU A 107 1.05 14.21 -20.47
CA LEU A 107 0.81 13.09 -21.38
C LEU A 107 -0.51 13.21 -22.16
N THR A 108 -1.54 13.80 -21.52
CA THR A 108 -2.87 13.94 -22.14
C THR A 108 -2.97 15.14 -23.06
N ASN A 109 -2.45 16.30 -22.65
CA ASN A 109 -2.74 17.57 -23.32
C ASN A 109 -1.55 18.16 -24.10
N TYR A 110 -0.31 17.82 -23.74
CA TYR A 110 0.89 18.47 -24.28
C TYR A 110 1.83 17.53 -25.05
N ALA A 111 1.83 16.23 -24.73
CA ALA A 111 2.76 15.29 -25.33
C ALA A 111 2.41 15.00 -26.80
N PRO A 112 3.37 15.08 -27.74
CA PRO A 112 3.14 14.68 -29.12
C PRO A 112 2.83 13.18 -29.18
N ARG A 113 1.95 12.78 -30.13
CA ARG A 113 1.42 11.40 -30.25
C ARG A 113 2.50 10.30 -30.25
N GLY A 114 3.70 10.61 -30.75
CA GLY A 114 4.84 9.67 -30.75
C GLY A 114 5.52 9.47 -29.40
N LEU A 115 5.47 10.44 -28.49
CA LEU A 115 6.03 10.34 -27.14
C LEU A 115 4.98 9.86 -26.11
N ALA A 116 3.72 10.28 -26.25
CA ALA A 116 2.69 9.92 -25.28
C ALA A 116 2.58 8.39 -25.07
N ARG A 117 2.69 7.62 -26.16
CA ARG A 117 2.55 6.16 -26.14
C ARG A 117 3.69 5.43 -25.39
N PRO A 118 4.99 5.65 -25.68
CA PRO A 118 6.06 5.02 -24.92
C PRO A 118 6.08 5.47 -23.45
N PHE A 119 5.82 6.74 -23.15
CA PHE A 119 5.77 7.20 -21.76
C PHE A 119 4.62 6.57 -20.96
N ALA A 120 3.43 6.44 -21.55
CA ALA A 120 2.32 5.75 -20.90
C ALA A 120 2.69 4.28 -20.58
N VAL A 121 3.32 3.58 -21.52
CA VAL A 121 3.81 2.21 -21.29
C VAL A 121 4.85 2.17 -20.19
N LEU A 122 5.79 3.12 -20.11
CA LEU A 122 6.78 3.17 -19.04
C LEU A 122 6.14 3.37 -17.66
N VAL A 123 5.12 4.21 -17.55
CA VAL A 123 4.35 4.41 -16.31
C VAL A 123 3.59 3.14 -15.93
N ASP A 124 2.91 2.51 -16.89
CA ASP A 124 2.21 1.24 -16.67
C ASP A 124 3.19 0.12 -16.22
N LEU A 125 4.39 0.08 -16.81
CA LEU A 125 5.44 -0.86 -16.43
C LEU A 125 6.01 -0.57 -15.03
N LEU A 126 6.13 0.71 -14.65
CA LEU A 126 6.57 1.11 -13.31
C LEU A 126 5.56 0.63 -12.26
N ALA A 127 4.26 0.77 -12.53
CA ALA A 127 3.19 0.30 -11.66
C ALA A 127 3.12 -1.25 -11.57
N ALA A 128 3.64 -1.96 -12.57
CA ALA A 128 3.70 -3.42 -12.56
C ALA A 128 4.87 -3.98 -11.72
N VAL A 129 5.84 -3.15 -11.32
CA VAL A 129 6.97 -3.59 -10.49
C VAL A 129 6.47 -3.98 -9.09
N PRO A 130 6.89 -5.13 -8.53
CA PRO A 130 6.48 -5.54 -7.19
C PRO A 130 6.89 -4.52 -6.13
N SER A 131 6.00 -4.21 -5.20
CA SER A 131 6.23 -3.21 -4.14
C SER A 131 7.46 -3.52 -3.27
N ILE A 132 7.75 -4.81 -3.03
CA ILE A 132 8.95 -5.25 -2.28
C ILE A 132 10.26 -4.81 -2.97
N VAL A 133 10.27 -4.72 -4.30
CA VAL A 133 11.46 -4.33 -5.08
C VAL A 133 11.78 -2.87 -4.82
N PHE A 134 10.77 -1.99 -4.85
CA PHE A 134 10.95 -0.57 -4.52
C PHE A 134 11.37 -0.36 -3.06
N GLY A 135 10.82 -1.15 -2.13
CA GLY A 135 11.24 -1.09 -0.72
C GLY A 135 12.72 -1.44 -0.52
N LEU A 136 13.18 -2.56 -1.09
CA LEU A 136 14.57 -2.99 -0.99
C LEU A 136 15.51 -2.05 -1.76
N TRP A 137 15.13 -1.61 -2.96
CA TRP A 137 15.87 -0.58 -3.71
C TRP A 137 15.97 0.73 -2.93
N GLY A 138 14.89 1.12 -2.25
CA GLY A 138 14.85 2.31 -1.40
C GLY A 138 15.87 2.25 -0.28
N ILE A 139 16.04 1.09 0.34
CA ILE A 139 17.00 0.88 1.43
C ILE A 139 18.45 0.75 0.91
N PHE A 140 18.68 -0.05 -0.14
CA PHE A 140 20.04 -0.37 -0.57
C PHE A 140 20.64 0.62 -1.57
N VAL A 141 19.81 1.36 -2.29
CA VAL A 141 20.25 2.33 -3.29
C VAL A 141 19.84 3.72 -2.84
N LEU A 142 18.55 4.01 -2.73
CA LEU A 142 18.12 5.39 -2.50
C LEU A 142 18.61 5.96 -1.17
N ALA A 143 18.56 5.19 -0.07
CA ALA A 143 18.96 5.66 1.24
C ALA A 143 20.44 6.10 1.32
N PRO A 144 21.43 5.31 0.83
CA PRO A 144 22.83 5.79 0.72
C PRO A 144 23.00 7.05 -0.12
N TRP A 145 22.23 7.20 -1.21
CA TRP A 145 22.29 8.39 -2.06
C TRP A 145 21.67 9.62 -1.40
N LEU A 146 20.64 9.43 -0.57
CA LEU A 146 19.99 10.49 0.20
C LEU A 146 20.74 10.80 1.50
N GLU A 147 21.61 9.92 1.98
CA GLU A 147 22.31 10.06 3.26
C GLU A 147 23.03 11.41 3.43
N PRO A 148 23.77 11.97 2.45
CA PRO A 148 24.41 13.28 2.61
C PRO A 148 23.40 14.42 2.78
N VAL A 149 22.30 14.37 2.04
CA VAL A 149 21.22 15.35 2.12
C VAL A 149 20.46 15.20 3.43
N SER A 150 20.17 13.96 3.83
CA SER A 150 19.52 13.66 5.11
C SER A 150 20.38 14.14 6.26
N ARG A 151 21.69 13.84 6.29
CA ARG A 151 22.59 14.33 7.35
C ARG A 151 22.63 15.85 7.39
N PHE A 152 22.74 16.52 6.24
CA PHE A 152 22.68 17.98 6.19
C PHE A 152 21.36 18.52 6.77
N LEU A 153 20.23 17.92 6.39
CA LEU A 153 18.92 18.31 6.91
C LEU A 153 18.77 17.98 8.41
N ASN A 154 19.35 16.89 8.88
CA ASN A 154 19.31 16.51 10.28
C ASN A 154 20.19 17.44 11.14
N ASP A 155 21.36 17.83 10.63
CA ASP A 155 22.27 18.77 11.32
C ASP A 155 21.69 20.19 11.40
N ASN A 156 21.00 20.65 10.35
CA ASN A 156 20.48 22.03 10.27
C ASN A 156 19.03 22.14 10.75
N LEU A 157 18.21 21.12 10.51
CA LEU A 157 16.77 21.07 10.76
C LEU A 157 16.37 19.89 11.69
N GLY A 158 17.30 19.30 12.44
CA GLY A 158 17.00 18.23 13.40
C GLY A 158 16.06 18.62 14.55
N TRP A 159 15.79 19.93 14.71
CA TRP A 159 14.72 20.43 15.56
C TRP A 159 13.32 20.11 15.03
N PHE A 160 13.19 19.83 13.73
CA PHE A 160 11.95 19.45 13.08
C PHE A 160 11.85 17.91 13.05
N PHE A 161 10.74 17.38 13.58
CA PHE A 161 10.54 15.94 13.80
C PHE A 161 10.76 15.06 12.55
N LEU A 162 10.63 15.61 11.33
CA LEU A 162 10.74 14.87 10.07
C LEU A 162 12.20 14.56 9.72
N PHE A 163 13.13 15.39 10.17
CA PHE A 163 14.58 15.29 9.95
C PHE A 163 15.34 14.93 11.24
N ALA A 164 14.65 14.53 12.30
CA ALA A 164 15.32 14.02 13.49
C ALA A 164 15.89 12.62 13.20
N ASP A 165 17.15 12.38 13.59
CA ASP A 165 17.77 11.07 13.48
C ASP A 165 16.99 10.00 14.25
N GLY A 166 16.86 8.80 13.66
CA GLY A 166 16.25 7.66 14.32
C GLY A 166 14.71 7.70 14.44
N ASN A 167 14.02 8.60 13.74
CA ASN A 167 12.56 8.67 13.76
C ASN A 167 11.82 7.50 13.05
N VAL A 168 12.55 6.50 12.54
CA VAL A 168 12.00 5.23 12.01
C VAL A 168 12.54 4.06 12.83
N SER A 169 11.74 3.55 13.76
CA SER A 169 12.16 2.59 14.81
C SER A 169 11.99 1.10 14.45
N LEU A 170 12.22 0.68 13.19
CA LEU A 170 12.10 -0.75 12.85
C LEU A 170 13.39 -1.56 12.97
N SER A 171 14.58 -1.01 12.70
CA SER A 171 15.87 -1.71 12.89
C SER A 171 17.10 -0.88 12.47
N GLY A 172 17.09 0.44 12.66
CA GLY A 172 18.28 1.29 12.50
C GLY A 172 18.31 2.18 11.26
N GLY A 173 18.55 3.47 11.52
CA GLY A 173 19.21 4.42 10.63
C GLY A 173 18.35 5.17 9.60
N GLY A 174 17.07 4.82 9.42
CA GLY A 174 16.20 5.50 8.46
C GLY A 174 15.54 6.77 9.01
N THR A 175 15.24 7.73 8.12
CA THR A 175 14.43 8.91 8.44
C THR A 175 13.04 8.84 7.77
N ILE A 176 12.02 9.48 8.36
CA ILE A 176 10.68 9.67 7.75
C ILE A 176 10.80 10.33 6.38
N PHE A 177 11.80 11.20 6.19
CA PHE A 177 12.15 11.79 4.90
C PHE A 177 12.46 10.74 3.83
N THR A 178 13.43 9.85 4.08
CA THR A 178 13.81 8.80 3.14
C THR A 178 12.64 7.84 2.88
N ALA A 179 11.93 7.41 3.93
CA ALA A 179 10.76 6.55 3.78
C ALA A 179 9.64 7.22 2.96
N GLY A 180 9.39 8.51 3.20
CA GLY A 180 8.41 9.29 2.47
C GLY A 180 8.75 9.50 1.00
N ILE A 181 10.03 9.64 0.64
CA ILE A 181 10.45 9.69 -0.78
C ILE A 181 10.24 8.35 -1.46
N VAL A 182 10.60 7.23 -0.82
CA VAL A 182 10.36 5.89 -1.37
C VAL A 182 8.86 5.69 -1.62
N LEU A 183 8.02 6.03 -0.64
CA LEU A 183 6.56 5.96 -0.78
C LEU A 183 6.04 6.89 -1.89
N ALA A 184 6.59 8.09 -2.05
CA ALA A 184 6.21 9.00 -3.12
C ALA A 184 6.48 8.38 -4.50
N VAL A 185 7.64 7.74 -4.68
CA VAL A 185 7.98 7.02 -5.93
C VAL A 185 7.03 5.84 -6.18
N MET A 186 6.58 5.14 -5.12
CA MET A 186 5.62 4.03 -5.26
C MET A 186 4.19 4.49 -5.60
N ILE A 187 3.85 5.76 -5.35
CA ILE A 187 2.54 6.35 -5.69
C ILE A 187 2.50 6.81 -7.16
N LEU A 188 3.65 7.24 -7.70
CA LEU A 188 3.82 7.72 -9.08
C LEU A 188 3.64 6.60 -10.11
#